data_AF-A0A7W7U568-F1
#
_entry.id   AF-A0A7W7U568-F1
#
_cell.length_a   1.000
_cell.length_b   1.000
_cell.length_c   1.000
_cell.angle_alpha   90.00
_cell.angle_beta   90.00
_cell.angle_gamma   90.00
#
_symmetry.space_group_name_H-M   'P 1'
#
loop_
_entity.id
_entity.type
_entity.pdbx_description
1 polymer ?
#
loop_
_entity_poly.entity_id
_entity_poly.type
_entity_poly.pdbx_seq_one_letter_code
_entity_poly.pdbx_strand_id
1 'polypeptide(L)'
;MDCESLTLRADGMGRRAEEFVERATARARLPLDYSVGSLRVVDRVVDGLRRGGAGREEVAGTLLGLGAYVGEVLVREAGGAWVDLPDAHMLRSVFGYPVAVRMPDGRVWNPLGRTVNRFEIGTKESLYLYFLTLHGRRSAGPRRLLTPHPDRVSGKAC
;
A
#
# COMPACT_ATOMS: atom_id res chain seq x y z
N MET A 1 -25.49 11.31 -14.04
CA MET A 1 -24.56 10.25 -14.49
C MET A 1 -24.11 9.58 -13.22
N ASP A 2 -24.94 8.68 -12.75
CA ASP A 2 -24.86 8.14 -11.39
C ASP A 2 -23.66 7.22 -11.33
N CYS A 3 -22.57 7.77 -10.80
CA CYS A 3 -21.42 7.01 -10.40
C CYS A 3 -21.89 6.17 -9.23
N GLU A 4 -22.48 5.02 -9.57
CA GLU A 4 -22.75 3.91 -8.67
C GLU A 4 -21.62 3.89 -7.66
N SER A 5 -21.97 4.17 -6.41
CA SER A 5 -21.05 4.17 -5.29
C SER A 5 -20.59 2.74 -5.12
N LEU A 6 -19.67 2.31 -5.98
CA LEU A 6 -18.93 1.06 -5.87
C LEU A 6 -18.27 1.17 -4.51
N THR A 7 -18.89 0.50 -3.55
CA THR A 7 -18.41 0.41 -2.20
C THR A 7 -17.07 -0.30 -2.33
N LEU A 8 -15.98 0.46 -2.35
CA LEU A 8 -14.64 -0.10 -2.39
C LEU A 8 -14.50 -0.95 -1.13
N ARG A 9 -14.23 -2.24 -1.33
CA ARG A 9 -14.03 -3.21 -0.26
C ARG A 9 -12.69 -3.88 -0.43
N ALA A 10 -12.09 -4.24 0.69
CA ALA A 10 -10.78 -4.87 0.76
C ALA A 10 -10.68 -6.14 -0.09
N ASP A 11 -11.73 -6.97 -0.08
CA ASP A 11 -11.79 -8.25 -0.82
C ASP A 11 -11.76 -8.08 -2.35
N GLY A 12 -12.24 -6.95 -2.87
CA GLY A 12 -12.26 -6.65 -4.30
C GLY A 12 -10.97 -6.02 -4.83
N MET A 13 -10.03 -5.63 -3.96
CA MET A 13 -8.88 -4.82 -4.39
C MET A 13 -7.88 -5.58 -5.25
N GLY A 14 -7.66 -6.87 -4.98
CA GLY A 14 -6.78 -7.73 -5.79
C GLY A 14 -7.27 -7.83 -7.23
N ARG A 15 -8.56 -8.17 -7.43
CA ARG A 15 -9.19 -8.23 -8.76
C ARG A 15 -9.07 -6.90 -9.49
N ARG A 16 -9.30 -5.78 -8.80
CA ARG A 16 -9.21 -4.44 -9.40
C ARG A 16 -7.80 -4.11 -9.91
N ALA A 17 -6.78 -4.55 -9.18
CA ALA A 17 -5.39 -4.41 -9.62
C ALA A 17 -5.10 -5.29 -10.85
N GLU A 18 -5.56 -6.54 -10.86
CA GLU A 18 -5.41 -7.45 -12.00
C GLU A 18 -6.05 -6.91 -13.27
N GLU A 19 -7.32 -6.51 -13.19
CA GLU A 19 -8.04 -5.90 -14.32
C GLU A 19 -7.35 -4.62 -14.81
N PHE A 20 -6.73 -3.84 -13.90
CA PHE A 20 -5.97 -2.67 -14.28
C PHE A 20 -4.70 -3.06 -15.05
N VAL A 21 -3.94 -4.03 -14.55
CA VAL A 21 -2.71 -4.52 -15.21
C VAL A 21 -3.04 -5.08 -16.59
N GLU A 22 -4.09 -5.90 -16.73
CA GLU A 22 -4.52 -6.44 -18.02
C GLU A 22 -4.78 -5.32 -19.04
N ARG A 23 -5.55 -4.30 -18.66
CA ARG A 23 -5.84 -3.15 -19.54
C ARG A 23 -4.59 -2.33 -19.84
N ALA A 24 -3.72 -2.11 -18.84
CA ALA A 24 -2.52 -1.30 -18.97
C ALA A 24 -1.47 -1.97 -19.88
N THR A 25 -1.28 -3.28 -19.73
CA THR A 25 -0.35 -4.08 -20.52
C THR A 25 -0.86 -4.25 -21.95
N ALA A 26 -2.17 -4.44 -22.16
CA ALA A 26 -2.76 -4.52 -23.50
C ALA A 26 -2.59 -3.21 -24.29
N ARG A 27 -2.73 -2.05 -23.64
CA ARG A 27 -2.66 -0.74 -24.30
C ARG A 27 -1.24 -0.20 -24.47
N ALA A 28 -0.39 -0.37 -23.47
CA ALA A 28 0.88 0.36 -23.37
C ALA A 28 2.09 -0.52 -23.06
N ARG A 29 1.91 -1.86 -22.94
CA ARG A 29 2.98 -2.83 -22.62
C ARG A 29 3.81 -2.42 -21.39
N LEU A 30 3.16 -1.84 -20.39
CA LEU A 30 3.83 -1.43 -19.17
C LEU A 30 4.30 -2.67 -18.39
N PRO A 31 5.56 -2.71 -17.91
CA PRO A 31 6.08 -3.82 -17.11
C PRO A 31 5.57 -3.70 -15.65
N LEU A 32 4.30 -4.06 -15.46
CA LEU A 32 3.62 -4.11 -14.16
C LEU A 32 3.58 -5.54 -13.65
N ASP A 33 4.69 -6.00 -13.09
CA ASP A 33 4.96 -7.38 -12.66
C ASP A 33 4.76 -7.61 -11.15
N TYR A 34 4.13 -6.67 -10.45
CA TYR A 34 3.97 -6.62 -9.00
C TYR A 34 5.28 -6.58 -8.18
N SER A 35 6.43 -6.35 -8.82
CA SER A 35 7.69 -6.18 -8.10
C SER A 35 7.81 -4.78 -7.47
N VAL A 36 8.68 -4.64 -6.47
CA VAL A 36 9.04 -3.31 -5.94
C VAL A 36 9.62 -2.40 -7.03
N GLY A 37 10.36 -2.95 -7.99
CA GLY A 37 10.94 -2.20 -9.11
C GLY A 37 9.90 -1.54 -10.00
N SER A 38 8.75 -2.20 -10.20
CA SER A 38 7.63 -1.68 -10.98
C SER A 38 7.01 -0.39 -10.41
N LEU A 39 7.18 -0.10 -9.11
CA LEU A 39 6.68 1.14 -8.51
C LEU A 39 7.32 2.39 -9.14
N ARG A 40 8.55 2.27 -9.68
CA ARG A 40 9.20 3.36 -10.45
C ARG A 40 8.55 3.56 -11.82
N VAL A 41 7.93 2.52 -12.39
CA VAL A 41 7.12 2.61 -13.61
C VAL A 41 5.84 3.35 -13.29
N VAL A 42 5.16 2.99 -12.19
CA VAL A 42 3.95 3.65 -11.71
C VAL A 42 4.20 5.14 -11.46
N ASP A 43 5.30 5.50 -10.76
CA ASP A 43 5.70 6.89 -10.56
C ASP A 43 5.82 7.66 -11.90
N ARG A 44 6.44 7.06 -12.92
CA ARG A 44 6.59 7.67 -14.27
C ARG A 44 5.26 7.79 -15.01
N VAL A 45 4.37 6.82 -14.86
CA VAL A 45 3.01 6.87 -15.44
C VAL A 45 2.23 8.03 -14.83
N VAL A 46 2.26 8.20 -13.51
CA VAL A 46 1.61 9.31 -12.82
C VAL A 46 2.20 10.66 -13.27
N ASP A 47 3.52 10.76 -13.40
CA ASP A 47 4.17 11.96 -13.95
C ASP A 47 3.77 12.24 -15.40
N GLY A 48 3.52 11.20 -16.20
CA GLY A 48 3.00 11.32 -17.56
C GLY A 48 1.58 11.89 -17.58
N LEU A 49 0.68 11.34 -16.75
CA LEU A 49 -0.69 11.83 -16.61
C LEU A 49 -0.73 13.29 -16.18
N ARG A 50 0.08 13.67 -15.19
CA ARG A 50 0.18 15.05 -14.71
C ARG A 50 0.67 16.01 -15.79
N ARG A 51 1.70 15.62 -16.55
CA ARG A 51 2.23 16.44 -17.66
C ARG A 51 1.26 16.53 -18.83
N GLY A 52 0.37 15.56 -18.99
CA GLY A 52 -0.69 15.56 -19.99
C GLY A 52 -1.80 16.59 -19.73
N GLY A 53 -1.81 17.26 -18.57
CA GLY A 53 -2.75 18.34 -18.26
C GLY A 53 -4.18 17.88 -17.94
N ALA A 54 -4.44 16.57 -17.88
CA ALA A 54 -5.74 16.04 -17.52
C ALA A 54 -6.09 16.41 -16.07
N GLY A 55 -7.35 16.77 -15.83
CA GLY A 55 -7.90 17.00 -14.51
C GLY A 55 -8.02 15.71 -13.70
N ARG A 56 -8.02 15.85 -12.36
CA ARG A 56 -8.12 14.73 -11.42
C ARG A 56 -9.30 13.82 -11.71
N GLU A 57 -10.46 14.37 -12.06
CA GLU A 57 -11.68 13.60 -12.33
C GLU A 57 -11.54 12.72 -13.57
N GLU A 58 -10.89 13.23 -14.63
CA GLU A 58 -10.69 12.51 -15.89
C GLU A 58 -9.78 11.28 -15.70
N VAL A 59 -8.81 11.37 -14.79
CA VAL A 59 -7.87 10.28 -14.50
C VAL A 59 -8.22 9.48 -13.25
N ALA A 60 -9.34 9.77 -12.56
CA ALA A 60 -9.68 9.17 -11.27
C ALA A 60 -9.72 7.64 -11.32
N GLY A 61 -10.29 7.06 -12.38
CA GLY A 61 -10.31 5.61 -12.58
C GLY A 61 -8.92 5.00 -12.75
N THR A 62 -8.04 5.69 -13.48
CA THR A 62 -6.64 5.28 -13.67
C THR A 62 -5.85 5.38 -12.38
N LEU A 63 -6.00 6.47 -11.62
CA LEU A 63 -5.35 6.64 -10.31
C LEU A 63 -5.80 5.59 -9.31
N LEU A 64 -7.08 5.22 -9.32
CA LEU A 64 -7.62 4.16 -8.49
C LEU A 64 -7.03 2.78 -8.86
N GLY A 65 -6.89 2.49 -10.15
CA GLY A 65 -6.24 1.25 -10.63
C GLY A 65 -4.74 1.20 -10.28
N LEU A 66 -4.02 2.30 -10.45
CA LEU A 66 -2.62 2.44 -10.04
C LEU A 66 -2.48 2.27 -8.51
N GLY A 67 -3.38 2.88 -7.73
CA GLY A 67 -3.39 2.73 -6.27
C GLY A 67 -3.69 1.30 -5.80
N ALA A 68 -4.60 0.61 -6.48
CA ALA A 68 -4.86 -0.82 -6.25
C ALA A 68 -3.59 -1.65 -6.51
N TYR A 69 -2.93 -1.40 -7.64
CA TYR A 69 -1.67 -2.07 -7.99
C TYR A 69 -0.58 -1.83 -6.95
N VAL A 70 -0.39 -0.59 -6.50
CA VAL A 70 0.57 -0.26 -5.42
C VAL A 70 0.25 -1.05 -4.16
N GLY A 71 -1.02 -1.11 -3.75
CA GLY A 71 -1.41 -1.89 -2.58
C GLY A 71 -1.16 -3.39 -2.74
N GLU A 72 -1.35 -3.96 -3.93
CA GLU A 72 -0.98 -5.35 -4.22
C GLU A 72 0.53 -5.59 -4.12
N VAL A 73 1.37 -4.65 -4.55
CA VAL A 73 2.82 -4.74 -4.32
C VAL A 73 3.13 -4.79 -2.82
N LEU A 74 2.44 -3.97 -2.00
CA LEU A 74 2.61 -3.99 -0.55
C LEU A 74 2.18 -5.33 0.08
N VAL A 75 1.06 -5.91 -0.40
CA VAL A 75 0.56 -7.21 0.06
C VAL A 75 1.58 -8.31 -0.26
N ARG A 76 2.05 -8.37 -1.51
CA ARG A 76 2.91 -9.46 -2.02
C ARG A 76 4.35 -9.35 -1.51
N GLU A 77 4.94 -8.15 -1.57
CA GLU A 77 6.38 -7.96 -1.31
C GLU A 77 6.68 -7.65 0.16
N ALA A 78 5.70 -7.17 0.93
CA ALA A 78 5.91 -6.75 2.31
C ALA A 78 4.94 -7.41 3.31
N GLY A 79 4.16 -8.40 2.87
CA GLY A 79 3.23 -9.16 3.72
C GLY A 79 2.06 -8.33 4.24
N GLY A 80 1.71 -7.24 3.56
CA GLY A 80 0.53 -6.45 3.90
C GLY A 80 -0.77 -7.24 3.66
N ALA A 81 -1.88 -6.74 4.22
CA ALA A 81 -3.22 -7.24 3.92
C ALA A 81 -4.17 -6.07 3.70
N TRP A 82 -5.03 -6.16 2.68
CA TRP A 82 -6.12 -5.22 2.52
C TRP A 82 -7.09 -5.31 3.69
N VAL A 83 -7.55 -4.16 4.18
CA VAL A 83 -8.52 -4.03 5.26
C VAL A 83 -9.53 -2.94 4.93
N ASP A 84 -10.78 -3.17 5.34
CA ASP A 84 -11.79 -2.13 5.34
C ASP A 84 -11.55 -1.19 6.52
N LEU A 85 -11.60 0.11 6.26
CA LEU A 85 -11.47 1.15 7.26
C LEU A 85 -12.83 1.47 7.86
N PRO A 86 -12.97 1.45 9.21
CA PRO A 86 -14.16 1.97 9.87
C PRO A 86 -14.42 3.43 9.52
N ASP A 87 -15.69 3.87 9.58
CA ASP A 87 -16.08 5.24 9.26
C ASP A 87 -15.32 6.30 10.06
N ALA A 88 -15.01 6.01 11.33
CA ALA A 88 -14.29 6.90 12.24
C ALA A 88 -12.76 6.93 12.01
N HIS A 89 -12.22 6.13 11.10
CA HIS A 89 -10.78 6.02 10.91
C HIS A 89 -10.23 7.25 10.16
N MET A 90 -9.21 7.92 10.72
CA MET A 90 -8.66 9.17 10.17
C MET A 90 -8.27 9.10 8.69
N LEU A 91 -7.66 7.99 8.25
CA LEU A 91 -7.28 7.82 6.85
C LEU A 91 -8.47 7.87 5.88
N ARG A 92 -9.65 7.41 6.31
CA ARG A 92 -10.86 7.46 5.51
C ARG A 92 -11.37 8.89 5.40
N SER A 93 -11.33 9.65 6.49
CA SER A 93 -11.70 11.08 6.49
C SER A 93 -10.76 11.94 5.67
N VAL A 94 -9.45 11.67 5.71
CA VAL A 94 -8.43 12.48 5.02
C VAL A 94 -8.37 12.19 3.51
N PHE A 95 -8.48 10.92 3.11
CA PHE A 95 -8.27 10.52 1.71
C PHE A 95 -9.54 10.07 0.99
N GLY A 96 -10.66 9.91 1.70
CA GLY A 96 -11.96 9.54 1.11
C GLY A 96 -12.07 8.08 0.67
N TYR A 97 -11.09 7.23 0.95
CA TYR A 97 -11.11 5.82 0.57
C TYR A 97 -11.44 4.92 1.77
N PRO A 98 -12.40 3.99 1.66
CA PRO A 98 -12.80 3.08 2.74
C PRO A 98 -11.87 1.87 2.89
N VAL A 99 -10.75 1.79 2.17
CA VAL A 99 -9.83 0.65 2.17
C VAL A 99 -8.39 1.11 2.38
N ALA A 100 -7.59 0.25 3.00
CA ALA A 100 -6.17 0.46 3.24
C ALA A 100 -5.41 -0.87 3.29
N VAL A 101 -4.09 -0.81 3.37
CA VAL A 101 -3.22 -1.96 3.59
C VAL A 101 -2.68 -1.91 5.02
N ARG A 102 -2.94 -2.96 5.80
CA ARG A 102 -2.36 -3.18 7.12
C ARG A 102 -1.09 -4.01 6.99
N MET A 103 0.02 -3.47 7.49
CA MET A 103 1.31 -4.17 7.49
C MET A 103 1.42 -5.16 8.66
N PRO A 104 2.35 -6.13 8.61
CA PRO A 104 2.57 -7.09 9.70
C PRO A 104 2.91 -6.44 11.06
N ASP A 105 3.47 -5.23 11.04
CA ASP A 105 3.76 -4.45 12.25
C ASP A 105 2.54 -3.73 12.84
N GLY A 106 1.36 -3.88 12.23
CA GLY A 106 0.10 -3.28 12.65
C GLY A 106 -0.17 -1.88 12.08
N ARG A 107 0.80 -1.24 11.41
CA ARG A 107 0.59 0.08 10.80
C ARG A 107 -0.32 -0.02 9.58
N VAL A 108 -1.19 0.96 9.41
CA VAL A 108 -2.15 1.04 8.30
C VAL A 108 -1.72 2.12 7.32
N TRP A 109 -1.75 1.78 6.04
CA TRP A 109 -1.20 2.57 4.94
C TRP A 109 -2.24 2.71 3.84
N ASN A 110 -2.38 3.91 3.26
CA ASN A 110 -3.35 4.18 2.20
C ASN A 110 -2.66 4.34 0.83
N PRO A 111 -2.50 3.27 0.04
CA PRO A 111 -1.86 3.34 -1.27
C PRO A 111 -2.70 4.10 -2.31
N LEU A 112 -4.03 4.12 -2.16
CA LEU A 112 -4.94 4.87 -3.05
C LEU A 112 -4.72 6.37 -2.86
N GLY A 113 -4.81 6.84 -1.61
CA GLY A 113 -4.56 8.23 -1.25
C GLY A 113 -3.13 8.67 -1.61
N ARG A 114 -2.13 7.80 -1.39
CA ARG A 114 -0.74 8.10 -1.77
C ARG A 114 -0.57 8.29 -3.28
N THR A 115 -1.26 7.50 -4.09
CA THR A 115 -1.23 7.63 -5.55
C THR A 115 -1.88 8.92 -6.03
N VAL A 116 -2.98 9.33 -5.41
CA VAL A 116 -3.62 10.63 -5.68
C VAL A 116 -2.69 11.78 -5.29
N ASN A 117 -2.09 11.74 -4.11
CA ASN A 117 -1.10 12.73 -3.69
C ASN A 117 0.08 12.82 -4.67
N ARG A 118 0.56 11.69 -5.21
CA ARG A 118 1.61 11.67 -6.22
C ARG A 118 1.25 12.44 -7.49
N PHE A 119 -0.01 12.38 -7.89
CA PHE A 119 -0.54 13.12 -9.03
C PHE A 119 -0.69 14.62 -8.74
N GLU A 120 -1.28 14.96 -7.60
CA GLU A 120 -1.62 16.34 -7.23
C GLU A 120 -0.40 17.14 -6.74
N ILE A 121 0.41 16.57 -5.84
CA ILE A 121 1.52 17.21 -5.16
C ILE A 121 2.85 17.02 -5.93
N GLY A 122 3.00 15.90 -6.63
CA GLY A 122 4.17 15.61 -7.46
C GLY A 122 5.23 14.73 -6.80
N THR A 123 6.50 14.88 -7.23
CA THR A 123 7.58 13.88 -7.04
C THR A 123 7.95 13.56 -5.60
N LYS A 124 7.66 14.48 -4.65
CA LYS A 124 7.85 14.26 -3.21
C LYS A 124 7.04 13.08 -2.68
N GLU A 125 5.96 12.72 -3.37
CA GLU A 125 5.04 11.66 -2.97
C GLU A 125 5.39 10.31 -3.63
N SER A 126 6.64 10.09 -4.05
CA SER A 126 7.07 8.85 -4.76
C SER A 126 6.57 7.58 -4.08
N LEU A 127 6.01 6.69 -4.89
CA LEU A 127 5.45 5.41 -4.48
C LEU A 127 6.56 4.39 -4.20
N TYR A 128 7.66 4.44 -4.94
CA TYR A 128 8.84 3.65 -4.64
C TYR A 128 9.47 4.04 -3.29
N LEU A 129 9.66 5.34 -3.03
CA LEU A 129 10.19 5.79 -1.74
C LEU A 129 9.23 5.47 -0.59
N TYR A 130 7.93 5.60 -0.83
CA TYR A 130 6.90 5.19 0.12
C TYR A 130 7.06 3.73 0.56
N PHE A 131 7.27 2.79 -0.37
CA PHE A 131 7.53 1.38 -0.05
C PHE A 131 8.80 1.20 0.81
N LEU A 132 9.88 1.93 0.53
CA LEU A 132 11.11 1.82 1.32
C LEU A 132 10.92 2.26 2.78
N THR A 133 10.01 3.19 3.05
CA THR A 133 9.74 3.63 4.43
C THR A 133 9.08 2.54 5.31
N LEU A 134 8.44 1.53 4.70
CA LEU A 134 7.83 0.40 5.41
C LEU A 134 8.90 -0.36 6.22
N HIS A 135 10.09 -0.54 5.65
CA HIS A 135 11.18 -1.30 6.23
C HIS A 135 12.05 -0.51 7.21
N GLY A 136 11.88 0.82 7.28
CA GLY A 136 12.71 1.72 8.08
C GLY A 136 12.49 1.67 9.60
N ARG A 137 11.47 0.96 10.07
CA ARG A 137 11.25 0.70 11.50
C ARG A 137 10.73 -0.72 11.68
N ARG A 138 11.63 -1.71 11.63
CA ARG A 138 11.32 -3.02 12.21
C ARG A 138 10.91 -2.75 13.66
N SER A 139 9.64 -2.95 13.99
CA SER A 139 9.22 -3.03 15.39
C SER A 139 10.16 -4.02 16.04
N ALA A 140 10.90 -3.57 17.06
CA ALA A 140 11.58 -4.50 17.95
C ALA A 140 10.49 -5.49 18.37
N GLY A 141 10.60 -6.74 17.88
CA GLY A 141 9.64 -7.79 18.25
C GLY A 141 9.55 -7.84 19.77
N PRO A 142 8.43 -8.32 20.34
CA PRO A 142 8.28 -8.40 21.79
C PRO A 142 9.53 -9.09 22.33
N ARG A 143 10.30 -8.33 23.13
CA ARG A 143 11.51 -8.82 23.77
C ARG A 143 11.03 -10.03 24.58
N ARG A 144 11.31 -11.23 24.07
CA ARG A 144 10.97 -12.47 24.77
C ARG A 144 11.69 -12.34 26.10
N LEU A 145 10.95 -12.05 27.17
CA LEU A 145 11.51 -12.03 28.51
C LEU A 145 12.02 -13.44 28.71
N LEU A 146 13.33 -13.61 28.57
CA LEU A 146 14.02 -14.79 29.08
C LEU A 146 13.73 -14.76 30.58
N THR A 147 12.78 -15.59 31.00
CA THR A 147 12.60 -15.89 32.41
C THR A 147 13.94 -16.43 32.91
N PRO A 148 14.47 -15.90 34.02
CA PRO A 148 15.69 -16.44 34.60
C PRO A 148 15.45 -17.92 34.94
N HIS A 149 16.33 -18.78 34.45
CA HIS A 149 16.37 -20.18 34.84
C HIS A 149 16.82 -20.24 36.31
N PRO A 150 16.12 -20.96 37.21
CA PRO A 150 16.57 -21.06 38.59
C PRO A 150 17.83 -21.94 38.64
N ASP A 151 18.94 -21.34 39.06
CA ASP A 151 20.19 -22.02 39.35
C ASP A 151 19.96 -23.14 40.38
N ARG A 152 20.17 -24.39 39.96
CA ARG A 152 20.46 -25.49 40.88
C ARG A 152 21.90 -25.35 41.37
N VAL A 153 22.09 -24.76 42.54
CA VAL A 153 23.32 -24.98 43.31
C VAL A 153 23.13 -26.25 44.15
N SER A 154 23.64 -27.36 43.63
CA SER A 154 23.97 -28.53 44.44
C SER A 154 25.35 -28.31 45.05
N GLY A 155 25.43 -28.22 46.37
CA GLY A 155 26.68 -28.13 47.12
C GLY A 155 26.57 -28.94 48.40
N LYS A 156 27.03 -30.19 48.36
CA LYS A 156 27.38 -31.02 49.52
C LYS A 156 28.79 -30.65 50.00
N ALA A 157 28.96 -30.52 51.32
CA ALA A 157 30.15 -30.72 52.17
C ALA A 157 30.02 -29.75 53.37
N CYS A 158 30.12 -30.10 54.65
CA CYS A 158 30.67 -31.26 55.35
C CYS A 158 29.69 -31.80 56.40
#